data_AF-A0ABD0NSA3-F1
#
_entry.id   AF-A0ABD0NSA3-F1
#
_cell.length_a   1.000
_cell.length_b   1.000
_cell.length_c   1.000
_cell.angle_alpha   90.00
_cell.angle_beta   90.00
_cell.angle_gamma   90.00
#
_symmetry.space_group_name_H-M   'P 1'
#
loop_
_entity.id
_entity.type
_entity.pdbx_description
1 polymer ?
#
loop_
_entity_poly.entity_id
_entity_poly.type
_entity_poly.pdbx_seq_one_letter_code
_entity_poly.pdbx_strand_id
1 'polypeptide(L)' 'EGQSEEEKAKKEAGKPQVDEIVPVYRRDCHEEVYAGSHQYPGRGIYLLKFDNSYSLW' A
#
# COMPACT_ATOMS: atom_id res chain seq x y z
N GLU A 1 4.13 10.61 -27.87
CA GLU A 1 5.23 9.62 -27.88
C GLU A 1 4.85 8.48 -26.94
N GLY A 2 4.68 7.27 -27.46
CA GLY A 2 4.24 6.11 -26.68
C GLY A 2 5.45 5.39 -26.11
N GLN A 3 5.54 5.28 -24.79
CA GLN A 3 6.54 4.43 -24.13
C GLN A 3 6.32 2.98 -24.60
N SER A 4 7.38 2.33 -25.06
CA SER A 4 7.36 0.95 -25.55
C SER A 4 6.96 -0.01 -24.42
N GLU A 5 6.18 -1.05 -24.75
CA GLU A 5 5.75 -2.08 -23.79
C GLU A 5 6.93 -2.75 -23.05
N GLU A 6 8.11 -2.80 -23.68
CA GLU A 6 9.36 -3.27 -23.10
C GLU A 6 9.86 -2.43 -21.90
N GLU A 7 9.69 -1.10 -21.92
CA GLU A 7 10.05 -0.25 -20.77
C GLU A 7 9.10 -0.46 -19.59
N LYS A 8 7.82 -0.73 -19.86
CA LYS A 8 6.83 -1.08 -18.82
C LYS A 8 7.18 -2.43 -18.18
N ALA A 9 7.49 -3.45 -18.98
CA ALA A 9 7.84 -4.78 -18.49
C ALA A 9 9.12 -4.79 -17.63
N LYS A 10 10.14 -4.02 -18.02
CA LYS A 10 11.36 -3.86 -17.22
C LYS A 10 11.12 -3.15 -15.89
N LYS A 11 10.20 -2.18 -15.84
CA LYS A 11 9.82 -1.48 -14.59
C LYS A 11 9.06 -2.37 -13.61
N GLU A 12 8.41 -3.43 -14.08
CA GLU A 12 7.67 -4.36 -13.22
C GLU A 12 8.54 -5.49 -12.69
N ALA A 13 9.56 -5.93 -13.45
CA ALA A 13 10.49 -6.98 -13.03
C ALA A 13 11.34 -6.63 -11.78
N GLY A 14 11.41 -5.36 -11.39
CA GLY A 14 12.17 -4.88 -10.23
C GLY A 14 11.34 -4.49 -9.01
N LYS A 15 10.00 -4.58 -9.07
CA LYS A 15 9.16 -4.20 -7.94
C LYS A 15 9.17 -5.33 -6.90
N PRO A 16 9.43 -5.04 -5.62
CA PRO A 16 9.27 -6.04 -4.57
C PRO A 16 7.82 -6.54 -4.56
N GLN A 17 7.62 -7.84 -4.29
CA GLN A 17 6.28 -8.39 -4.07
C GLN A 17 5.67 -7.72 -2.83
N VAL A 18 4.38 -7.35 -2.93
CA VAL A 18 3.64 -6.68 -1.85
C VAL A 18 2.34 -7.45 -1.63
N ASP A 19 2.16 -7.96 -0.42
CA ASP A 19 0.91 -8.61 0.01
C ASP A 19 0.01 -7.62 0.76
N GLU A 20 -1.30 -7.71 0.54
CA GLU A 20 -2.28 -6.90 1.27
C GLU A 20 -2.63 -7.57 2.60
N ILE A 21 -2.26 -6.92 3.71
CA ILE A 21 -2.53 -7.41 5.07
C ILE A 21 -3.84 -6.84 5.60
N VAL A 22 -4.05 -5.54 5.43
CA VAL A 22 -5.27 -4.83 5.81
C VAL A 22 -5.68 -3.97 4.62
N PRO A 23 -6.88 -4.17 4.05
CA PRO A 23 -7.35 -3.34 2.96
C PRO A 23 -7.50 -1.87 3.39
N VAL A 24 -7.23 -0.95 2.48
CA VAL A 24 -7.34 0.49 2.77
C VAL A 24 -8.79 0.93 2.68
N TYR A 25 -9.36 1.27 3.84
CA TYR A 25 -10.68 1.86 3.98
C TYR A 25 -10.61 3.10 4.87
N ARG A 26 -11.57 4.01 4.69
CA ARG A 26 -11.76 5.13 5.62
C ARG A 26 -12.14 4.59 7.00
N ARG A 27 -11.56 5.19 8.03
CA ARG A 27 -11.80 4.86 9.44
C ARG A 27 -11.98 6.16 10.20
N ASP A 28 -12.94 6.20 11.12
CA ASP A 28 -13.23 7.37 11.95
C ASP A 28 -12.28 7.46 13.16
N CYS A 29 -10.97 7.42 12.90
CA CYS A 29 -9.91 7.40 13.94
C CYS A 29 -9.79 8.72 14.73
N HIS A 30 -10.60 9.71 14.38
CA HIS A 30 -10.71 10.96 15.11
C HIS A 30 -11.72 10.87 16.28
N GLU A 31 -12.62 9.89 16.24
CA GLU A 31 -13.59 9.61 17.31
C GLU A 31 -13.00 8.60 18.31
N GLU A 32 -12.33 7.55 17.81
CA GLU A 32 -11.77 6.47 18.63
C GLU A 32 -10.39 6.03 18.13
N VAL A 33 -9.55 5.55 19.04
CA VAL A 33 -8.22 4.99 18.70
C VAL A 33 -8.40 3.66 17.97
N TYR A 34 -7.97 3.59 16.71
CA TYR A 34 -7.96 2.35 15.95
C TYR A 34 -6.62 1.61 16.12
N ALA A 35 -6.69 0.33 16.53
CA ALA A 35 -5.53 -0.51 16.78
C ALA A 35 -5.69 -1.91 16.16
N GLY A 36 -4.57 -2.57 15.89
CA GLY A 36 -4.54 -3.92 15.36
C GLY A 36 -3.13 -4.52 15.40
N SER A 37 -3.04 -5.83 15.18
CA SER A 37 -1.78 -6.58 15.16
C SER A 37 -1.76 -7.57 14.01
N HIS A 38 -0.56 -7.87 13.48
CA HIS A 38 -0.37 -8.89 12.46
C HIS A 38 0.85 -9.74 12.82
N GLN A 39 0.70 -11.07 12.79
CA GLN A 39 1.81 -11.98 13.04
C GLN A 39 2.78 -11.94 11.85
N TYR A 40 4.08 -11.89 12.13
CA TYR A 40 5.09 -11.78 11.07
C TYR A 40 5.05 -13.00 10.15
N PRO A 41 4.76 -12.82 8.84
CA PRO A 41 4.76 -13.94 7.89
C PRO A 41 6.20 -14.34 7.51
N GLY A 42 7.17 -13.48 7.77
CA GLY A 42 8.58 -13.66 7.49
C GLY A 42 9.35 -12.35 7.68
N ARG A 43 10.63 -12.34 7.28
CA ARG A 43 11.43 -11.11 7.25
C ARG A 43 10.97 -10.24 6.09
N GLY A 44 10.57 -9.01 6.39
CA GLY A 44 10.09 -8.06 5.40
C GLY A 44 9.90 -6.67 6.01
N ILE A 45 9.13 -5.84 5.33
CA ILE A 45 8.82 -4.47 5.75
C ILE A 45 7.30 -4.29 5.71
N TYR A 46 6.72 -3.72 6.75
CA TYR A 46 5.32 -3.31 6.76
C TYR A 46 5.17 -1.93 6.12
N LEU A 47 4.17 -1.78 5.25
CA LEU A 47 3.77 -0.51 4.68
C LEU A 47 2.45 -0.06 5.31
N LEU A 48 2.52 0.90 6.23
CA LEU A 48 1.30 1.52 6.81
C LEU A 48 0.86 2.66 5.90
N LYS A 49 -0.23 2.46 5.16
CA LYS A 49 -0.77 3.46 4.24
C LYS A 49 -1.83 4.32 4.95
N PHE A 50 -1.47 5.56 5.28
CA PHE A 50 -2.43 6.60 5.64
C PHE A 50 -2.88 7.32 4.37
N ASP A 51 -4.05 6.93 3.85
CA ASP A 51 -4.54 7.41 2.56
C ASP A 51 -5.43 8.64 2.72
N ASN A 52 -4.96 9.78 2.22
CA ASN A 52 -5.71 11.03 2.15
C ASN A 52 -6.07 11.45 0.70
N SER A 53 -6.00 10.52 -0.26
CA SER A 53 -6.21 10.81 -1.69
C SER A 53 -7.61 11.33 -2.03
N TYR A 54 -8.58 11.15 -1.14
CA TYR A 54 -9.96 11.62 -1.31
C TYR A 54 -10.21 13.01 -0.69
N SER A 55 -9.25 13.59 0.04
CA SER A 55 -9.42 14.94 0.60
C SER A 55 -9.20 15.96 -0.51
N LEU A 56 -10.23 16.75 -0.81
CA LEU A 56 -10.13 17.86 -1.75
C LEU A 56 -9.53 19.12 -1.11
N TRP A 57 -9.59 19.20 0.23
CA TRP A 57 -9.16 20.31 1.07
C TRP A 57 -8.42 19.75 2.29
#